data_AF-A0A929D395-F1
#
_entry.id   AF-A0A929D395-F1
#
_cell.length_a   1.000
_cell.length_b   1.000
_cell.length_c   1.000
_cell.angle_alpha   90.00
_cell.angle_beta   90.00
_cell.angle_gamma   90.00
#
_symmetry.space_group_name_H-M   'P 1'
#
loop_
_entity.id
_entity.type
_entity.pdbx_description
1 polymer ?
#
loop_
_entity_poly.entity_id
_entity_poly.type
_entity_poly.pdbx_seq_one_letter_code
_entity_poly.pdbx_strand_id
1 'polypeptide(L)'
;MAKKLKLSSKDKAYLKGLGHHIKAFLQIGKDGISEAFINNLEAELEHHELIKIKILDNAPGDKKSFSTPIEKAVNCSVVGLIGKTLLLYKPFKEEPQIKLPRSASGAKKIRQTQ
;
A
#
# COMPACT_ATOMS: atom_id res chain seq x y z
N MET A 1 14.60 -8.55 8.26
CA MET A 1 13.62 -7.66 8.93
C MET A 1 12.94 -6.82 7.85
N ALA A 2 11.62 -6.95 7.68
CA ALA A 2 10.86 -6.30 6.61
C ALA A 2 10.93 -4.77 6.72
N LYS A 3 11.34 -4.10 5.63
CA LYS A 3 11.53 -2.65 5.58
C LYS A 3 10.18 -1.97 5.46
N LYS A 4 9.57 -1.60 6.59
CA LYS A 4 8.30 -0.84 6.61
C LYS A 4 8.53 0.55 6.01
N LEU A 5 7.93 0.83 4.85
CA LEU A 5 7.94 2.16 4.24
C LEU A 5 7.13 3.13 5.10
N LYS A 6 7.83 3.99 5.83
CA LYS A 6 7.20 4.98 6.71
C LYS A 6 6.66 6.15 5.89
N LEU A 7 5.37 6.12 5.57
CA LEU A 7 4.66 7.19 4.87
C LEU A 7 4.31 8.34 5.83
N SER A 8 4.65 9.58 5.45
CA SER A 8 4.23 10.79 6.17
C SER A 8 2.73 11.05 6.00
N SER A 9 2.14 11.89 6.86
CA SER A 9 0.75 12.33 6.71
C SER A 9 0.49 13.00 5.35
N LYS A 10 1.47 13.76 4.82
CA LYS A 10 1.37 14.39 3.48
C LYS A 10 1.40 13.34 2.36
N ASP A 11 2.31 12.37 2.45
CA ASP A 11 2.38 11.26 1.47
C ASP A 11 1.08 10.46 1.47
N LYS A 12 0.53 10.17 2.66
CA LYS A 12 -0.74 9.45 2.79
C LYS A 12 -1.91 10.23 2.21
N ALA A 13 -1.96 11.55 2.41
CA ALA A 13 -3.01 12.39 1.83
C ALA A 13 -2.93 12.39 0.30
N TYR A 14 -1.72 12.51 -0.24
CA TYR A 14 -1.48 12.46 -1.68
C TYR A 14 -1.88 11.11 -2.30
N LEU A 15 -1.40 10.02 -1.71
CA LEU A 15 -1.75 8.66 -2.13
C LEU A 15 -3.25 8.39 -2.03
N LYS A 16 -3.94 8.93 -1.01
CA LYS A 16 -5.40 8.85 -0.92
C LYS A 16 -6.10 9.61 -2.05
N GLY A 17 -5.57 10.77 -2.43
CA GLY A 17 -6.06 11.53 -3.58
C GLY A 17 -5.95 10.72 -4.87
N LEU A 18 -4.77 10.17 -5.16
CA LEU A 18 -4.56 9.28 -6.31
C LEU A 18 -5.47 8.05 -6.23
N GLY A 19 -5.58 7.45 -5.04
CA GLY A 19 -6.41 6.29 -4.78
C GLY A 19 -7.90 6.53 -5.01
N HIS A 20 -8.39 7.78 -4.99
CA HIS A 20 -9.81 8.04 -5.24
C HIS A 20 -10.24 7.64 -6.66
N HIS A 21 -9.37 7.89 -7.65
CA HIS A 21 -9.64 7.66 -9.08
C HIS A 21 -9.39 6.22 -9.54
N ILE A 22 -8.69 5.42 -8.74
CA ILE A 22 -8.36 4.03 -9.07
C ILE A 22 -9.59 3.12 -8.80
N LYS A 23 -9.71 1.94 -9.39
CA LYS A 23 -10.76 0.96 -9.00
C LYS A 23 -10.20 -0.03 -7.97
N ALA A 24 -11.07 -0.64 -7.16
CA ALA A 24 -10.60 -1.74 -6.31
C ALA A 24 -10.27 -2.94 -7.19
N PHE A 25 -9.04 -3.44 -7.09
CA PHE A 25 -8.56 -4.58 -7.87
C PHE A 25 -8.96 -5.90 -7.22
N LEU A 26 -8.84 -5.96 -5.89
CA LEU A 26 -9.14 -7.14 -5.10
C LEU A 26 -10.21 -6.85 -4.05
N GLN A 27 -10.84 -7.91 -3.54
CA GLN A 27 -11.80 -7.81 -2.46
C GLN A 27 -11.62 -8.93 -1.44
N ILE A 28 -11.84 -8.59 -0.16
CA ILE A 28 -11.83 -9.53 0.97
C ILE A 28 -13.27 -9.83 1.34
N GLY A 29 -13.70 -11.08 1.18
CA GLY A 29 -15.02 -11.57 1.54
C GLY A 29 -15.01 -12.39 2.82
N LYS A 30 -16.02 -13.27 2.96
CA LYS A 30 -16.17 -14.20 4.11
C LYS A 30 -14.95 -15.07 4.42
N ASP A 31 -14.17 -15.40 3.39
CA ASP A 31 -12.98 -16.24 3.50
C ASP A 31 -11.78 -15.49 4.13
N GLY A 32 -11.87 -14.16 4.22
CA GLY A 32 -10.79 -13.33 4.75
C GLY A 32 -9.57 -13.29 3.83
N ILE A 33 -8.38 -13.34 4.42
CA ILE A 33 -7.11 -13.37 3.70
C ILE A 33 -6.67 -14.82 3.59
N SER A 34 -6.79 -15.39 2.40
CA SER A 34 -6.22 -16.69 2.05
C SER A 34 -4.86 -16.54 1.37
N GLU A 35 -4.11 -17.63 1.26
CA GLU A 35 -2.82 -17.65 0.54
C GLU A 35 -2.99 -17.26 -0.94
N ALA A 36 -4.07 -17.73 -1.58
CA ALA A 36 -4.41 -17.33 -2.95
C ALA A 36 -4.64 -15.81 -3.08
N PHE A 37 -5.28 -15.19 -2.07
CA PHE A 37 -5.45 -13.74 -2.04
C PHE A 37 -4.10 -13.01 -1.95
N ILE A 38 -3.19 -13.50 -1.10
CA ILE A 38 -1.85 -12.91 -0.95
C ILE A 38 -1.04 -13.03 -2.24
N ASN A 39 -1.07 -14.19 -2.90
CA ASN A 39 -0.35 -14.39 -4.16
C ASN A 39 -0.88 -13.47 -5.27
N ASN A 40 -2.21 -13.32 -5.38
CA ASN A 40 -2.81 -12.39 -6.33
C ASN A 40 -2.45 -10.93 -6.00
N LEU A 41 -2.46 -10.56 -4.72
CA LEU A 41 -2.06 -9.24 -4.29
C LEU A 41 -0.58 -8.96 -4.59
N GLU A 42 0.28 -9.96 -4.42
CA GLU A 42 1.70 -9.82 -4.74
C GLU A 42 1.90 -9.56 -6.23
N ALA A 43 1.31 -10.38 -7.09
CA ALA A 43 1.39 -10.22 -8.56
C ALA A 43 0.86 -8.85 -9.00
N GLU A 44 -0.27 -8.41 -8.45
CA GLU A 44 -0.83 -7.09 -8.76
C GLU A 44 0.10 -5.96 -8.30
N LEU A 45 0.74 -6.09 -7.14
CA LEU A 45 1.69 -5.10 -6.62
C LEU A 45 2.99 -5.02 -7.44
N GLU A 46 3.26 -5.98 -8.33
CA GLU A 46 4.36 -5.91 -9.30
C GLU A 46 4.00 -5.07 -10.52
N HIS A 47 2.71 -4.97 -10.87
CA HIS A 47 2.22 -4.17 -11.99
C HIS A 47 1.65 -2.80 -11.56
N HIS A 48 1.27 -2.67 -10.30
CA HIS A 48 0.64 -1.48 -9.75
C HIS A 48 1.25 -1.08 -8.41
N GLU A 49 1.82 0.13 -8.34
CA GLU A 49 2.39 0.63 -7.09
C GLU A 49 1.33 0.98 -6.02
N LEU A 50 0.10 1.27 -6.45
CA LEU A 50 -1.00 1.70 -5.60
C LEU A 50 -2.25 0.87 -5.89
N ILE A 51 -2.66 0.08 -4.90
CA ILE A 51 -3.77 -0.87 -5.03
C ILE A 51 -4.85 -0.60 -4.00
N LYS A 52 -6.09 -0.75 -4.45
CA LYS A 52 -7.28 -0.73 -3.61
C LYS A 52 -7.85 -2.12 -3.42
N ILE A 53 -8.09 -2.48 -2.16
CA ILE A 53 -8.72 -3.73 -1.76
C ILE A 53 -10.03 -3.42 -1.07
N LYS A 54 -11.16 -3.88 -1.63
CA LYS A 54 -12.47 -3.68 -1.02
C LYS A 54 -12.69 -4.71 0.10
N ILE A 55 -13.02 -4.25 1.30
CA ILE A 55 -13.45 -5.14 2.39
C ILE A 55 -14.97 -5.24 2.30
N LEU A 56 -15.47 -6.45 2.10
CA LEU A 56 -16.91 -6.71 2.06
C LEU A 56 -17.47 -6.81 3.48
N ASP A 57 -18.76 -6.54 3.63
CA ASP A 57 -19.47 -6.58 4.93
C ASP A 57 -19.48 -7.96 5.60
N ASN A 58 -19.27 -9.02 4.83
CA ASN A 58 -19.20 -10.39 5.34
C ASN A 58 -17.78 -10.80 5.75
N ALA A 59 -16.78 -9.92 5.64
CA ALA A 59 -15.42 -10.24 6.02
C ALA A 59 -15.30 -10.44 7.53
N PRO A 60 -14.51 -11.42 8.01
CA PRO A 60 -14.42 -11.78 9.43
C PRO A 60 -13.64 -10.77 10.30
N GLY A 61 -13.33 -9.58 9.78
CA GLY A 61 -12.55 -8.59 10.51
C GLY A 61 -12.44 -7.25 9.83
N ASP A 62 -11.69 -6.36 10.48
CA ASP A 62 -11.50 -4.99 10.05
C ASP A 62 -10.14 -4.76 9.40
N LYS A 63 -9.97 -3.55 8.85
CA LYS A 63 -8.73 -3.02 8.32
C LYS A 63 -7.50 -3.34 9.18
N LYS A 64 -7.56 -3.17 10.51
CA LYS A 64 -6.41 -3.44 11.39
C LYS A 64 -6.01 -4.91 11.36
N SER A 65 -6.98 -5.80 11.45
CA SER A 65 -6.80 -7.26 11.40
C SER A 65 -6.18 -7.72 10.09
N PHE A 66 -6.53 -7.08 8.97
CA PHE A 66 -6.00 -7.42 7.65
C PHE A 66 -4.70 -6.69 7.30
N SER A 67 -4.51 -5.46 7.77
CA SER A 67 -3.34 -4.64 7.43
C SER A 67 -2.02 -5.28 7.87
N THR A 68 -1.96 -5.83 9.07
CA THR A 68 -0.72 -6.41 9.63
C THR A 68 -0.25 -7.65 8.85
N PRO A 69 -1.10 -8.68 8.61
CA PRO A 69 -0.68 -9.83 7.83
C PRO A 69 -0.34 -9.47 6.38
N ILE A 70 -1.11 -8.57 5.75
CA ILE A 70 -0.81 -8.12 4.37
C ILE A 70 0.54 -7.40 4.33
N GLU A 71 0.78 -6.42 5.21
CA GLU A 71 2.06 -5.69 5.25
C GLU A 71 3.26 -6.65 5.40
N LYS A 72 3.11 -7.71 6.21
CA LYS A 72 4.15 -8.72 6.43
C LYS A 72 4.35 -9.64 5.24
N ALA A 73 3.26 -10.05 4.58
CA ALA A 73 3.31 -10.99 3.46
C ALA A 73 3.94 -10.35 2.21
N VAL A 74 3.40 -9.22 1.75
CA VAL A 74 3.79 -8.62 0.47
C VAL A 74 4.80 -7.47 0.58
N ASN A 75 5.27 -7.18 1.80
CA ASN A 75 6.22 -6.09 2.11
C ASN A 75 5.75 -4.72 1.61
N CYS A 76 4.46 -4.42 1.73
CA CYS A 76 3.87 -3.15 1.33
C CYS A 76 3.67 -2.21 2.53
N SER A 77 3.16 -1.01 2.28
CA SER A 77 2.75 -0.09 3.33
C SER A 77 1.30 0.34 3.20
N VAL A 78 0.60 0.30 4.34
CA VAL A 78 -0.81 0.66 4.40
C VAL A 78 -0.95 2.18 4.47
N VAL A 79 -1.52 2.75 3.43
CA VAL A 79 -1.79 4.20 3.34
C VAL A 79 -2.94 4.57 4.28
N GLY A 80 -4.04 3.80 4.21
CA GLY A 80 -5.26 4.12 4.92
C GLY A 80 -6.49 3.40 4.40
N LEU A 81 -7.66 3.85 4.86
CA LEU A 81 -8.96 3.49 4.31
C LEU A 81 -9.51 4.64 3.48
N ILE A 82 -10.24 4.28 2.43
CA ILE A 82 -11.18 5.14 1.70
C ILE A 82 -12.53 4.42 1.77
N GLY A 83 -13.39 4.83 2.70
CA GLY A 83 -14.61 4.09 3.04
C GLY A 83 -14.27 2.68 3.55
N LYS A 84 -14.90 1.64 2.96
CA LYS A 84 -14.60 0.21 3.22
C LYS A 84 -13.47 -0.36 2.37
N THR A 85 -12.69 0.50 1.70
CA THR A 85 -11.60 0.06 0.81
C THR A 85 -10.25 0.37 1.44
N LEU A 86 -9.41 -0.65 1.58
CA LEU A 86 -8.03 -0.55 2.03
C LEU A 86 -7.16 -0.06 0.86
N LEU A 87 -6.30 0.92 1.13
CA LEU A 87 -5.34 1.45 0.17
C LEU A 87 -3.93 1.05 0.58
N LEU A 88 -3.25 0.34 -0.32
CA LEU A 88 -1.89 -0.16 -0.14
C LEU A 88 -0.95 0.47 -1.16
N TYR A 89 0.26 0.76 -0.72
CA TYR A 89 1.31 1.31 -1.57
C TYR A 89 2.59 0.48 -1.45
N LYS A 90 3.17 0.12 -2.59
CA LYS A 90 4.49 -0.51 -2.72
C LYS A 90 5.21 0.15 -3.91
N PRO A 91 6.28 0.92 -3.68
CA PRO A 91 7.05 1.51 -4.78
C PRO A 91 7.74 0.40 -5.57
N PHE A 92 7.88 0.58 -6.87
CA PHE A 92 8.72 -0.28 -7.70
C PHE A 92 10.19 -0.14 -7.31
N LYS A 93 10.95 -1.24 -7.48
CA LYS A 93 12.36 -1.30 -7.10
C LYS A 93 13.26 -0.44 -7.99
N GLU A 94 12.94 -0.37 -9.28
CA GLU A 94 13.77 0.27 -10.30
C GLU A 94 13.28 1.69 -10.61
N GLU A 95 12.03 1.83 -11.03
CA GLU A 95 11.47 3.13 -11.47
C GLU A 95 10.09 3.40 -10.86
N PRO A 96 10.03 4.06 -9.68
CA PRO A 96 8.74 4.40 -9.08
C PRO A 96 8.02 5.48 -9.90
N GLN A 97 6.82 5.15 -10.36
CA GLN A 97 5.97 6.03 -11.16
C GLN A 97 5.28 7.08 -10.26
N ILE A 98 4.90 6.69 -9.04
CA ILE A 98 4.27 7.58 -8.08
C ILE A 98 5.33 8.41 -7.33
N LYS A 99 5.46 9.68 -7.73
CA LYS A 99 6.31 10.65 -7.04
C LYS A 99 5.61 11.17 -5.79
N LEU A 100 5.96 10.60 -4.64
CA LEU A 100 5.44 11.07 -3.36
C LEU A 100 5.88 12.52 -3.09
N PRO A 101 4.97 13.41 -2.64
CA PRO A 101 5.30 14.75 -2.21
C PRO A 101 5.95 14.66 -0.83
N ARG A 102 7.21 14.21 -0.80
CA ARG A 102 8.03 14.15 0.42
C ARG A 102 7.83 15.47 1.17
N SER A 103 7.20 15.43 2.34
CA SER A 103 7.33 16.53 3.30
C SER A 103 8.81 16.62 3.63
N ALA A 104 9.47 17.69 3.21
CA ALA A 104 10.87 18.02 3.45
C ALA A 104 11.51 17.24 4.61
N SER A 105 12.45 16.31 4.29
CA SER A 105 13.59 15.85 5.11
C SER A 105 14.02 14.43 4.68
N GLY A 106 15.28 14.27 4.27
CA GLY A 106 15.90 12.95 4.10
C GLY A 106 16.37 12.57 2.70
N ALA A 107 16.74 13.53 1.86
CA ALA A 107 17.72 13.29 0.80
C ALA A 107 18.66 14.50 0.74
N LYS A 108 19.40 14.75 1.84
CA LYS A 108 20.64 15.50 1.72
C LYS A 108 21.60 14.58 0.98
N LYS A 109 21.59 14.66 -0.35
CA LYS A 109 22.74 14.29 -1.17
C LYS A 109 23.85 15.25 -0.76
N ILE A 110 24.62 14.92 0.29
CA ILE A 110 25.94 15.52 0.42
C ILE A 110 26.82 14.79 -0.59
N ARG A 111 27.22 15.57 -1.57
CA ARG A 111 28.12 15.21 -2.64
C ARG A 111 29.43 14.76 -1.99
N GLN A 112 29.89 13.60 -2.39
CA GLN A 112 31.30 13.25 -2.34
C GLN A 112 32.09 14.43 -2.95
N THR A 113 32.95 15.06 -2.18
CA THR A 113 34.02 15.93 -2.69
C THR A 113 35.23 15.72 -1.78
N GLN A 114 36.38 15.59 -2.43
CA GLN A 114 37.69 15.18 -1.96
C GLN A 114 38.18 15.91 -0.70
#